data_AF-A0A7X8I9S4-F1
#
_entry.id   AF-A0A7X8I9S4-F1
#
_cell.length_a   1.000
_cell.length_b   1.000
_cell.length_c   1.000
_cell.angle_alpha   90.00
_cell.angle_beta   90.00
_cell.angle_gamma   90.00
#
_symmetry.space_group_name_H-M   'P 1'
#
loop_
_entity.id
_entity.type
_entity.pdbx_description
1 polymer ?
#
loop_
_entity_poly.entity_id
_entity_poly.type
_entity_poly.pdbx_seq_one_letter_code
_entity_poly.pdbx_strand_id
1 'polypeptide(L)'
;MTVLQTIEDYISYVNPSPTEKPKDIKCINLLREYCREMEPGLEIEDLDRRFFDEFFLYWLPKKNKMLSEEKLYFLFPSIQKYFTYLKSKYKLEELNTFIPVDKFMDEFIRIIHLSKAFSKFVGNPVLSIDPLIIDLRCYRQNKYKKSMKEKNGVFEQGYFEVIDIFPDCSITIKKKPTGRYAKVLLDESLVPYLRKGDILHLKMTRRLFFTYWEIEDIKTCYLKEAQKYLG
;
A
#
# COMPACT_ATOMS: atom_id res chain seq x y z
N MET A 1 -5.36 -21.00 -20.56
CA MET A 1 -4.13 -20.18 -20.59
C MET A 1 -4.20 -19.19 -19.44
N THR A 2 -3.21 -19.20 -18.56
CA THR A 2 -3.28 -18.40 -17.33
C THR A 2 -2.97 -16.93 -17.55
N VAL A 3 -3.47 -16.08 -16.65
CA VAL A 3 -3.12 -14.65 -16.61
C VAL A 3 -1.62 -14.47 -16.48
N LEU A 4 -0.95 -15.27 -15.65
CA LEU A 4 0.51 -15.23 -15.50
C LEU A 4 1.25 -15.49 -16.82
N GLN A 5 0.84 -16.52 -17.58
CA GLN A 5 1.41 -16.80 -18.90
C GLN A 5 1.21 -15.63 -19.87
N THR A 6 0.04 -14.99 -19.84
CA THR A 6 -0.23 -13.86 -20.74
C THR A 6 0.60 -12.62 -20.41
N ILE A 7 0.98 -12.43 -19.14
CA ILE A 7 1.92 -11.39 -18.72
C ILE A 7 3.31 -11.67 -19.30
N GLU A 8 3.76 -12.93 -19.25
CA GLU A 8 5.05 -13.35 -19.81
C GLU A 8 5.09 -13.22 -21.33
N ASP A 9 3.99 -13.57 -22.00
CA ASP A 9 3.78 -13.32 -23.42
C ASP A 9 3.83 -11.82 -23.75
N TYR A 10 3.16 -10.96 -22.95
CA TYR A 10 3.18 -9.52 -23.15
C TYR A 10 4.57 -8.91 -22.99
N ILE A 11 5.30 -9.32 -21.94
CA ILE A 11 6.68 -8.90 -21.71
C ILE A 11 7.56 -9.27 -22.92
N SER A 12 7.34 -10.45 -23.51
CA SER A 12 8.07 -10.90 -24.70
C SER A 12 7.67 -10.13 -25.96
N TYR A 13 6.38 -9.79 -26.12
CA TYR A 13 5.85 -8.99 -27.22
C TYR A 13 6.40 -7.56 -27.23
N VAL A 14 6.51 -6.91 -26.07
CA VAL A 14 6.96 -5.52 -25.95
C VAL A 14 8.49 -5.38 -25.98
N ASN A 15 9.25 -6.47 -25.84
CA ASN A 15 10.69 -6.42 -25.63
C ASN A 15 11.51 -7.12 -26.73
N PRO A 16 11.67 -6.52 -27.92
CA PRO A 16 12.50 -7.10 -28.98
C PRO A 16 14.01 -6.87 -28.80
N SER A 17 14.48 -6.00 -27.87
CA SER A 17 15.91 -5.65 -27.70
C SER A 17 16.45 -5.93 -26.28
N PRO A 18 17.67 -6.49 -26.11
CA PRO A 18 18.25 -6.82 -24.80
C PRO A 18 18.81 -5.64 -23.98
N THR A 19 19.02 -4.46 -24.58
CA THR A 19 19.93 -3.45 -24.03
C THR A 19 19.30 -2.46 -23.04
N GLU A 20 17.98 -2.28 -23.05
CA GLU A 20 17.27 -1.46 -22.05
C GLU A 20 15.91 -2.10 -21.75
N LYS A 21 15.68 -2.54 -20.51
CA LYS A 21 14.32 -2.92 -20.09
C LYS A 21 13.50 -1.63 -19.92
N PRO A 22 12.42 -1.40 -20.70
CA PRO A 22 11.56 -0.25 -20.54
C PRO A 22 11.04 -0.17 -19.10
N LYS A 23 10.89 1.04 -18.55
CA LYS A 23 10.30 1.28 -17.21
C LYS A 23 8.93 0.59 -17.08
N ASP A 24 8.21 0.47 -18.20
CA ASP A 24 6.94 -0.23 -18.31
C ASP A 24 7.02 -1.73 -17.93
N ILE A 25 8.10 -2.42 -18.32
CA ILE A 25 8.30 -3.84 -17.97
C ILE A 25 8.55 -4.00 -16.48
N LYS A 26 9.30 -3.10 -15.85
CA LYS A 26 9.51 -3.13 -14.40
C LYS A 26 8.18 -2.99 -13.65
N CYS A 27 7.26 -2.19 -14.17
CA CYS A 27 5.94 -2.01 -13.57
C CYS A 27 5.03 -3.23 -13.76
N ILE A 28 5.02 -3.84 -14.95
CA ILE A 28 4.26 -5.08 -15.20
C ILE A 28 4.79 -6.26 -14.36
N ASN A 29 6.07 -6.25 -14.00
CA ASN A 29 6.59 -7.26 -13.06
C ASN A 29 5.92 -7.21 -11.68
N LEU A 30 5.38 -6.06 -11.23
CA LEU A 30 4.58 -6.02 -9.99
C LEU A 30 3.28 -6.80 -10.13
N LEU A 31 2.61 -6.70 -11.28
CA LEU A 31 1.41 -7.50 -11.58
C LEU A 31 1.75 -8.99 -11.71
N ARG A 32 2.90 -9.31 -12.30
CA ARG A 32 3.44 -10.68 -12.36
C ARG A 32 3.70 -11.26 -10.97
N GLU A 33 4.31 -10.48 -10.08
CA GLU A 33 4.58 -10.86 -8.69
C GLU A 33 3.27 -11.10 -7.95
N TYR A 34 2.27 -10.22 -8.12
CA TYR A 34 0.93 -10.43 -7.58
C TYR A 34 0.30 -11.75 -8.06
N CYS A 35 0.32 -12.03 -9.37
CA CYS A 35 -0.22 -13.28 -9.90
C CYS A 35 0.49 -14.49 -9.29
N ARG A 36 1.82 -14.44 -9.11
CA ARG A 36 2.59 -15.54 -8.52
C ARG A 36 2.25 -15.78 -7.04
N GLU A 37 2.07 -14.70 -6.28
CA GLU A 37 1.82 -14.78 -4.83
C GLU A 37 0.37 -15.14 -4.51
N MET A 38 -0.59 -14.56 -5.24
CA MET A 38 -2.01 -14.59 -4.87
C MET A 38 -2.84 -15.51 -5.77
N GLU A 39 -2.56 -15.56 -7.07
CA GLU A 39 -3.45 -16.16 -8.09
C GLU A 39 -2.66 -16.91 -9.19
N PRO A 40 -1.81 -17.90 -8.85
CA PRO A 40 -0.85 -18.48 -9.80
C PRO A 40 -1.52 -19.30 -10.91
N GLY A 41 -2.73 -19.81 -10.66
CA GLY A 41 -3.51 -20.64 -11.58
C GLY A 41 -4.71 -19.92 -12.18
N LEU A 42 -4.85 -18.60 -12.02
CA LEU A 42 -5.99 -17.87 -12.56
C LEU A 42 -6.00 -17.94 -14.09
N GLU A 43 -7.05 -18.54 -14.64
CA GLU A 43 -7.26 -18.60 -16.07
C GLU A 43 -7.74 -17.25 -16.61
N ILE A 44 -7.38 -16.95 -17.85
CA ILE A 44 -7.72 -15.67 -18.47
C ILE A 44 -9.23 -15.44 -18.60
N GLU A 45 -9.99 -16.53 -18.71
CA GLU A 45 -11.46 -16.54 -18.85
C GLU A 45 -12.17 -16.15 -17.54
N ASP A 46 -11.50 -16.40 -16.40
CA ASP A 46 -12.01 -16.09 -15.06
C ASP A 46 -11.57 -14.69 -14.58
N LEU A 47 -10.83 -13.94 -15.42
CA LEU A 47 -10.31 -12.63 -15.09
C LEU A 47 -11.45 -11.61 -14.95
N ASP A 48 -11.70 -11.16 -13.72
CA ASP A 48 -12.80 -10.25 -13.40
C ASP A 48 -12.36 -8.98 -12.66
N ARG A 49 -13.34 -8.17 -12.21
CA ARG A 49 -13.08 -6.94 -11.44
C ARG A 49 -12.30 -7.21 -10.16
N ARG A 50 -12.60 -8.31 -9.49
CA ARG A 50 -12.11 -8.59 -8.13
C ARG A 50 -10.61 -8.76 -8.16
N PHE A 51 -10.07 -9.41 -9.19
CA PHE A 51 -8.63 -9.55 -9.40
C PHE A 51 -7.91 -8.18 -9.36
N PHE A 52 -8.44 -7.18 -10.09
CA PHE A 52 -7.82 -5.86 -10.14
C PHE A 52 -8.07 -5.03 -8.89
N ASP A 53 -9.30 -5.05 -8.39
CA ASP A 53 -9.65 -4.38 -7.15
C ASP A 53 -8.76 -4.90 -6.01
N GLU A 54 -8.47 -6.21 -5.95
CA GLU A 54 -7.58 -6.78 -4.93
C GLU A 54 -6.10 -6.41 -5.16
N PHE A 55 -5.64 -6.40 -6.42
CA PHE A 55 -4.30 -5.92 -6.77
C PHE A 55 -4.09 -4.48 -6.28
N PHE A 56 -5.00 -3.56 -6.63
CA PHE A 56 -4.86 -2.13 -6.30
C PHE A 56 -5.25 -1.83 -4.85
N LEU A 57 -6.36 -2.35 -4.33
CA LEU A 57 -6.84 -1.96 -3.00
C LEU A 57 -6.11 -2.67 -1.87
N TYR A 58 -5.53 -3.85 -2.10
CA TYR A 58 -5.00 -4.69 -1.03
C TYR A 58 -3.54 -5.10 -1.21
N TRP A 59 -3.16 -5.63 -2.37
CA TRP A 59 -1.79 -6.14 -2.54
C TRP A 59 -0.77 -5.01 -2.74
N LEU A 60 -1.02 -4.10 -3.67
CA LEU A 60 -0.10 -3.02 -4.01
C LEU A 60 0.22 -2.09 -2.82
N PRO A 61 -0.74 -1.69 -1.96
CA PRO A 61 -0.46 -0.90 -0.77
C PRO A 61 0.46 -1.60 0.24
N LYS A 62 0.49 -2.95 0.30
CA LYS A 62 1.46 -3.68 1.15
C LYS A 62 2.90 -3.50 0.69
N LYS A 63 3.08 -3.23 -0.60
CA LYS A 63 4.38 -3.01 -1.25
C LYS A 63 4.72 -1.52 -1.34
N ASN A 64 3.96 -0.64 -0.68
CA ASN A 64 4.11 0.83 -0.78
C ASN A 64 5.54 1.35 -0.51
N LYS A 65 6.31 0.70 0.38
CA LYS A 65 7.71 1.08 0.67
C LYS A 65 8.65 0.87 -0.53
N MET A 66 8.24 0.10 -1.53
CA MET A 66 8.97 -0.12 -2.78
C MET A 66 8.44 0.75 -3.93
N LEU A 67 7.33 1.47 -3.72
CA LEU A 67 6.71 2.34 -4.71
C LEU A 67 7.22 3.77 -4.54
N SER A 68 7.57 4.38 -5.67
CA SER A 68 7.82 5.81 -5.79
C SER A 68 6.74 6.44 -6.67
N GLU A 69 6.57 7.76 -6.59
CA GLU A 69 5.66 8.50 -7.47
C GLU A 69 6.00 8.27 -8.95
N GLU A 70 7.31 8.23 -9.27
CA GLU A 70 7.77 7.87 -10.61
C GLU A 70 7.32 6.46 -11.01
N LYS A 71 7.44 5.47 -10.13
CA LYS A 71 6.97 4.10 -10.43
C LYS A 71 5.45 4.06 -10.64
N LEU A 72 4.67 4.82 -9.85
CA LEU A 72 3.21 4.92 -10.04
C LEU A 72 2.86 5.52 -11.40
N TYR A 73 3.56 6.59 -11.80
CA TYR A 73 3.35 7.26 -13.09
C TYR A 73 3.49 6.29 -14.27
N PHE A 74 4.42 5.33 -14.21
CA PHE A 74 4.56 4.30 -15.24
C PHE A 74 3.66 3.08 -15.02
N LEU A 75 3.28 2.77 -13.78
CA LEU A 75 2.53 1.55 -13.44
C LEU A 75 1.15 1.51 -14.07
N PHE A 76 0.37 2.56 -13.86
CA PHE A 76 -1.00 2.61 -14.35
C PHE A 76 -1.09 2.56 -15.89
N PRO A 77 -0.31 3.37 -16.66
CA PRO A 77 -0.27 3.25 -18.11
C PRO A 77 0.21 1.89 -18.59
N SER A 78 1.17 1.26 -17.89
CA SER A 78 1.67 -0.06 -18.27
C SER A 78 0.60 -1.13 -18.15
N ILE A 79 -0.16 -1.12 -17.05
CA ILE A 79 -1.30 -2.01 -16.83
C ILE A 79 -2.37 -1.78 -17.91
N GLN A 80 -2.63 -0.52 -18.27
CA GLN A 80 -3.56 -0.19 -19.35
C GLN A 80 -3.10 -0.72 -20.72
N LYS A 81 -1.81 -0.60 -21.06
CA LYS A 81 -1.24 -1.17 -22.29
C LYS A 81 -1.38 -2.70 -22.31
N TYR A 82 -1.13 -3.35 -21.18
CA TYR A 82 -1.34 -4.79 -21.05
C TYR A 82 -2.81 -5.17 -21.26
N PHE A 83 -3.78 -4.38 -20.78
CA PHE A 83 -5.20 -4.62 -21.12
C PHE A 83 -5.51 -4.47 -22.59
N THR A 84 -4.97 -3.45 -23.24
CA THR A 84 -5.12 -3.27 -24.69
C THR A 84 -4.56 -4.49 -25.44
N TYR A 85 -3.44 -5.04 -24.98
CA TYR A 85 -2.88 -6.29 -25.51
C TYR A 85 -3.80 -7.51 -25.27
N LEU A 86 -4.37 -7.65 -24.07
CA LEU A 86 -5.30 -8.75 -23.79
C LEU A 86 -6.54 -8.70 -24.69
N LYS A 87 -7.08 -7.49 -24.91
CA LYS A 87 -8.19 -7.27 -25.84
C LYS A 87 -7.85 -7.66 -27.27
N SER A 88 -6.73 -7.16 -27.79
CA SER A 88 -6.37 -7.37 -29.19
C SER A 88 -6.00 -8.83 -29.47
N LYS A 89 -5.30 -9.51 -28.56
CA LYS A 89 -4.82 -10.88 -28.77
C LYS A 89 -5.83 -11.95 -28.36
N TYR A 90 -6.60 -11.73 -27.29
CA TYR A 90 -7.48 -12.76 -26.70
C TYR A 90 -8.97 -12.39 -26.72
N LYS A 91 -9.35 -11.28 -27.38
CA LYS A 91 -10.75 -10.85 -27.60
C LYS A 91 -11.57 -10.66 -26.31
N LEU A 92 -10.92 -10.20 -25.23
CA LEU A 92 -11.58 -9.93 -23.95
C LEU A 92 -12.19 -8.52 -23.89
N GLU A 93 -13.26 -8.31 -24.67
CA GLU A 93 -13.89 -6.99 -24.84
C GLU A 93 -14.48 -6.41 -23.55
N GLU A 94 -14.87 -7.26 -22.60
CA GLU A 94 -15.51 -6.85 -21.35
C GLU A 94 -14.56 -6.04 -20.43
N LEU A 95 -13.23 -6.19 -20.57
CA LEU A 95 -12.20 -5.51 -19.76
C LEU A 95 -12.15 -3.96 -19.90
N ASN A 96 -13.13 -3.30 -20.52
CA ASN A 96 -13.14 -1.87 -20.83
C ASN A 96 -13.57 -0.94 -19.68
N THR A 97 -14.18 -1.45 -18.62
CA THR A 97 -14.87 -0.63 -17.60
C THR A 97 -14.14 -0.50 -16.27
N PHE A 98 -12.98 -1.15 -16.11
CA PHE A 98 -12.67 -1.65 -14.78
C PHE A 98 -12.15 -0.62 -13.78
N ILE A 99 -11.48 0.47 -14.18
CA ILE A 99 -10.87 1.39 -13.22
C ILE A 99 -10.79 2.83 -13.76
N PRO A 100 -11.35 3.85 -13.07
CA PRO A 100 -10.94 5.24 -13.26
C PRO A 100 -9.52 5.41 -12.72
N VAL A 101 -8.55 5.05 -13.56
CA VAL A 101 -7.11 5.00 -13.27
C VAL A 101 -6.62 6.28 -12.58
N ASP A 102 -7.09 7.44 -13.04
CA ASP A 102 -6.71 8.74 -12.52
C ASP A 102 -7.10 8.91 -11.05
N LYS A 103 -8.30 8.47 -10.66
CA LYS A 103 -8.77 8.54 -9.26
C LYS A 103 -7.91 7.68 -8.34
N PHE A 104 -7.51 6.49 -8.81
CA PHE A 104 -6.61 5.64 -8.03
C PHE A 104 -5.22 6.23 -7.93
N MET A 105 -4.69 6.80 -9.01
CA MET A 105 -3.35 7.38 -9.02
C MET A 105 -3.19 8.45 -7.92
N ASP A 106 -4.13 9.40 -7.82
CA ASP A 106 -4.08 10.45 -6.80
C ASP A 106 -4.13 9.88 -5.36
N GLU A 107 -5.01 8.90 -5.13
CA GLU A 107 -5.13 8.23 -3.84
C GLU A 107 -3.88 7.42 -3.48
N PHE A 108 -3.23 6.80 -4.45
CA PHE A 108 -1.97 6.09 -4.23
C PHE A 108 -0.81 7.02 -3.94
N ILE A 109 -0.71 8.16 -4.64
CA ILE A 109 0.28 9.20 -4.34
C ILE A 109 0.09 9.68 -2.90
N ARG A 110 -1.16 9.96 -2.50
CA ARG A 110 -1.50 10.31 -1.12
C ARG A 110 -1.07 9.24 -0.12
N ILE A 111 -1.35 7.95 -0.38
CA ILE A 111 -0.96 6.83 0.49
C ILE A 111 0.58 6.71 0.60
N ILE A 112 1.31 6.94 -0.49
CA ILE A 112 2.79 6.96 -0.45
C ILE A 112 3.29 8.11 0.43
N HIS A 113 2.75 9.32 0.25
CA HIS A 113 3.11 10.47 1.09
C HIS A 113 2.76 10.22 2.56
N LEU A 114 1.59 9.66 2.84
CA LEU A 114 1.18 9.27 4.19
C LEU A 114 2.13 8.25 4.81
N SER A 115 2.55 7.22 4.05
CA SER A 115 3.51 6.22 4.51
C SER A 115 4.89 6.82 4.80
N LYS A 116 5.33 7.77 3.97
CA LYS A 116 6.58 8.53 4.20
C LYS A 116 6.47 9.39 5.47
N ALA A 117 5.35 10.09 5.65
CA ALA A 117 5.10 10.92 6.83
C ALA A 117 5.04 10.07 8.11
N PHE A 118 4.33 8.94 8.10
CA PHE A 118 4.29 8.05 9.25
C PHE A 118 5.64 7.42 9.55
N SER A 119 6.42 7.05 8.54
CA SER A 119 7.77 6.54 8.74
C SER A 119 8.65 7.53 9.51
N LYS A 120 8.54 8.83 9.20
CA LYS A 120 9.20 9.90 9.97
C LYS A 120 8.63 10.00 11.38
N PHE A 121 7.31 10.00 11.53
CA PHE A 121 6.61 10.09 12.80
C PHE A 121 7.02 8.99 13.80
N VAL A 122 7.07 7.73 13.35
CA VAL A 122 7.48 6.60 14.21
C VAL A 122 9.00 6.49 14.38
N GLY A 123 9.77 7.37 13.72
CA GLY A 123 11.23 7.35 13.74
C GLY A 123 11.82 6.12 13.05
N ASN A 124 11.22 5.65 11.96
CA ASN A 124 11.76 4.57 11.15
C ASN A 124 13.04 5.03 10.45
N PRO A 125 14.19 4.36 10.67
CA PRO A 125 15.46 4.77 10.08
C PRO A 125 15.59 4.43 8.59
N VAL A 126 14.74 3.56 8.03
CA VAL A 126 14.78 3.21 6.62
C VAL A 126 14.03 4.27 5.81
N LEU A 127 14.76 5.01 4.98
CA LEU A 127 14.24 6.10 4.14
C LEU A 127 13.76 5.60 2.77
N SER A 128 14.44 4.59 2.21
CA SER A 128 14.11 3.95 0.93
C SER A 128 14.55 2.49 0.98
N ILE A 129 13.85 1.60 0.28
CA ILE A 129 14.21 0.17 0.15
C ILE A 129 14.89 -0.12 -1.19
N ASP A 130 14.62 0.68 -2.22
CA ASP A 130 15.13 0.46 -3.58
C ASP A 130 15.53 1.80 -4.24
N PRO A 131 16.80 2.24 -4.12
CA PRO A 131 17.89 1.59 -3.37
C PRO A 131 17.68 1.69 -1.84
N LEU A 132 18.31 0.78 -1.08
CA LEU A 132 18.25 0.79 0.39
C LEU A 132 19.00 2.00 0.94
N ILE A 133 18.28 2.91 1.59
CA ILE A 133 18.85 4.12 2.22
C ILE A 133 18.42 4.13 3.69
N ILE A 134 19.41 4.22 4.60
CA ILE A 134 19.20 4.19 6.05
C ILE A 134 19.79 5.46 6.68
N ASP A 135 18.99 6.15 7.49
CA ASP A 135 19.46 7.23 8.36
C ASP A 135 20.11 6.63 9.63
N LEU A 136 21.44 6.75 9.71
CA LEU A 136 22.22 6.22 10.84
C LEU A 136 21.96 6.95 12.16
N ARG A 137 21.57 8.24 12.14
CA ARG A 137 21.23 8.99 13.36
C ARG A 137 19.91 8.48 13.91
N CYS A 138 18.90 8.39 13.04
CA CYS A 138 17.60 7.85 13.39
C CYS A 138 17.72 6.39 13.85
N TYR A 139 18.58 5.59 13.21
CA TYR A 139 18.84 4.20 13.59
C TYR A 139 19.37 4.06 15.02
N ARG A 140 20.37 4.87 15.39
CA ARG A 140 20.93 4.89 16.75
C ARG A 140 19.87 5.28 17.79
N GLN A 141 19.08 6.30 17.50
CA GLN A 141 17.99 6.75 18.38
C GLN A 141 16.91 5.68 18.55
N ASN A 142 16.50 5.02 17.46
CA ASN A 142 15.49 3.96 17.48
C ASN A 142 15.99 2.75 18.29
N LYS A 143 17.27 2.37 18.12
CA LYS A 143 17.90 1.31 18.93
C LYS A 143 17.88 1.65 20.43
N TYR A 144 18.20 2.89 20.80
CA TYR A 144 18.15 3.35 22.19
C TYR A 144 16.71 3.36 22.75
N LYS A 145 15.74 3.87 21.98
CA LYS A 145 14.32 3.86 22.36
C LYS A 145 13.81 2.43 22.58
N LYS A 146 14.17 1.48 21.71
CA LYS A 146 13.78 0.06 21.88
C LYS A 146 14.38 -0.56 23.15
N SER A 147 15.60 -0.22 23.54
CA SER A 147 16.18 -0.70 24.81
C SER A 147 15.53 -0.10 26.06
N MET A 148 14.87 1.05 25.94
CA MET A 148 14.20 1.75 27.04
C MET A 148 12.67 1.56 27.08
N LYS A 149 12.07 0.84 26.11
CA LYS A 149 10.63 0.59 26.13
C LYS A 149 10.26 -0.21 27.39
N GLU A 150 9.60 0.47 28.32
CA GLU A 150 9.01 -0.15 29.50
C GLU A 150 8.08 -1.30 29.08
N LYS A 151 8.22 -2.46 29.74
CA LYS A 151 7.38 -3.64 29.49
C LYS A 151 5.94 -3.47 30.00
N ASN A 152 5.63 -2.34 30.63
CA ASN A 152 4.37 -2.10 31.34
C ASN A 152 3.45 -1.20 30.50
N GLY A 153 2.72 -1.80 29.57
CA GLY A 153 1.75 -1.10 28.72
C GLY A 153 0.76 -2.06 28.07
N VAL A 154 -0.38 -1.53 27.62
CA VAL A 154 -1.33 -2.28 26.80
C VAL A 154 -0.88 -2.19 25.35
N PHE A 155 -0.70 -3.33 24.70
CA PHE A 155 -0.30 -3.41 23.30
C PHE A 155 -1.51 -3.81 22.46
N GLU A 156 -1.70 -3.11 21.35
CA GLU A 156 -2.65 -3.51 20.33
C GLU A 156 -2.03 -3.45 18.94
N GLN A 157 -2.37 -4.44 18.12
CA GLN A 157 -1.98 -4.51 16.72
C GLN A 157 -3.20 -4.94 15.90
N GLY A 158 -3.29 -4.42 14.68
CA GLY A 158 -4.33 -4.82 13.72
C GLY A 158 -4.71 -3.69 12.78
N TYR A 159 -5.92 -3.81 12.24
CA TYR A 159 -6.51 -2.82 11.35
C TYR A 159 -7.38 -1.85 12.13
N PHE A 160 -7.21 -0.56 11.86
CA PHE A 160 -7.93 0.53 12.51
C PHE A 160 -8.50 1.47 11.45
N GLU A 161 -9.81 1.67 11.47
CA GLU A 161 -10.50 2.61 10.58
C GLU A 161 -10.46 4.01 11.17
N VAL A 162 -10.08 5.01 10.38
CA VAL A 162 -10.13 6.43 10.76
C VAL A 162 -11.57 6.91 10.75
N ILE A 163 -12.10 7.23 11.91
CA ILE A 163 -13.50 7.64 12.08
C ILE A 163 -13.65 9.16 11.96
N ASP A 164 -12.76 9.92 12.60
CA ASP A 164 -12.76 11.38 12.54
C ASP A 164 -11.34 11.94 12.70
N ILE A 165 -11.12 13.12 12.13
CA ILE A 165 -9.87 13.88 12.16
C ILE A 165 -10.21 15.27 12.70
N PHE A 166 -9.54 15.68 13.77
CA PHE A 166 -9.80 16.93 14.46
C PHE A 166 -8.72 17.99 14.16
N PRO A 167 -9.04 19.29 14.30
CA PRO A 167 -8.08 20.37 14.04
C PRO A 167 -6.87 20.38 14.98
N ASP A 168 -6.97 19.77 16.17
CA ASP A 168 -5.89 19.63 17.16
C ASP A 168 -4.89 18.50 16.79
N CYS A 169 -4.88 18.07 15.52
CA CYS A 169 -4.11 16.93 15.02
C CYS A 169 -4.43 15.59 15.69
N SER A 170 -5.54 15.51 16.44
CA SER A 170 -6.00 14.24 16.98
C SER A 170 -6.91 13.50 15.99
N ILE A 171 -6.83 12.17 16.01
CA ILE A 171 -7.71 11.31 15.25
C ILE A 171 -8.43 10.34 16.17
N THR A 172 -9.67 10.01 15.83
CA THR A 172 -10.40 8.88 16.41
C THR A 172 -10.35 7.72 15.45
N ILE A 173 -9.85 6.59 15.93
CA ILE A 173 -9.77 5.35 15.16
C ILE A 173 -10.59 4.25 15.83
N LYS A 174 -11.11 3.32 15.04
CA LYS A 174 -11.83 2.13 15.52
C LYS A 174 -11.13 0.88 15.05
N LYS A 175 -10.81 -0.01 15.98
CA LYS A 175 -10.25 -1.32 15.61
C LYS A 175 -11.29 -2.19 14.89
N LYS A 176 -10.87 -2.86 13.82
CA LYS A 176 -11.70 -3.77 13.03
C LYS A 176 -11.46 -5.23 13.44
N PRO A 177 -12.45 -6.14 13.30
CA PRO A 177 -13.81 -5.89 12.80
C PRO A 177 -14.76 -5.25 13.83
N THR A 178 -14.68 -5.63 15.10
CA THR A 178 -15.56 -5.16 16.19
C THR A 178 -14.74 -4.74 17.41
N GLY A 179 -13.88 -3.73 17.23
CA GLY A 179 -13.00 -3.24 18.27
C GLY A 179 -13.43 -1.92 18.90
N ARG A 180 -12.68 -1.52 19.92
CA ARG A 180 -12.87 -0.26 20.65
C ARG A 180 -12.37 0.93 19.84
N TYR A 181 -12.87 2.10 20.23
CA TYR A 181 -12.38 3.38 19.74
C TYR A 181 -11.13 3.78 20.52
N ALA A 182 -10.19 4.40 19.83
CA ALA A 182 -8.98 4.97 20.39
C ALA A 182 -8.79 6.40 19.86
N LYS A 183 -8.37 7.30 20.73
CA LYS A 183 -7.90 8.64 20.35
C LYS A 183 -6.38 8.63 20.27
N VAL A 184 -5.85 9.17 19.18
CA VAL A 184 -4.42 9.24 18.89
C VAL A 184 -4.07 10.68 18.55
N LEU A 185 -3.00 11.19 19.14
CA LEU A 185 -2.44 12.48 18.75
C LEU A 185 -1.37 12.25 17.68
N LEU A 186 -1.48 12.98 16.57
CA LEU A 186 -0.53 12.89 15.46
C LEU A 186 0.29 14.16 15.34
N ASP A 187 1.38 14.05 14.57
CA ASP A 187 2.11 15.20 14.07
C ASP A 187 1.33 15.89 12.94
N GLU A 188 1.44 17.21 12.86
CA GLU A 188 0.75 18.04 11.86
C GLU A 188 1.06 17.58 10.42
N SER A 189 2.26 17.06 10.16
CA SER A 189 2.65 16.59 8.82
C SER A 189 1.86 15.37 8.31
N LEU A 190 1.16 14.65 9.19
CA LEU A 190 0.33 13.49 8.83
C LEU A 190 -1.07 13.89 8.39
N VAL A 191 -1.63 14.94 9.00
CA VAL A 191 -3.04 15.34 8.86
C VAL A 191 -3.44 15.63 7.41
N PRO A 192 -2.64 16.31 6.57
CA PRO A 192 -3.01 16.61 5.18
C PRO A 192 -3.28 15.37 4.31
N TYR A 193 -2.64 14.25 4.65
CA TYR A 193 -2.72 13.02 3.85
C TYR A 193 -3.73 12.02 4.39
N LEU A 194 -4.26 12.19 5.61
CA LEU A 194 -5.25 11.29 6.20
C LEU A 194 -6.66 11.63 5.71
N ARG A 195 -7.46 10.60 5.49
CA ARG A 195 -8.89 10.72 5.16
C ARG A 195 -9.74 9.90 6.12
N LYS A 196 -10.94 10.38 6.38
CA LYS A 196 -11.97 9.61 7.07
C LYS A 196 -12.30 8.35 6.26
N GLY A 197 -12.31 7.21 6.93
CA GLY A 197 -12.50 5.88 6.33
C GLY A 197 -11.21 5.17 5.92
N ASP A 198 -10.05 5.83 5.96
CA ASP A 198 -8.76 5.14 5.74
C ASP A 198 -8.60 3.99 6.75
N ILE A 199 -8.03 2.88 6.32
CA ILE A 199 -7.77 1.71 7.17
C ILE A 199 -6.28 1.58 7.40
N LEU A 200 -5.86 1.86 8.64
CA LEU A 200 -4.47 1.85 9.06
C LEU A 200 -4.11 0.48 9.65
N HIS A 201 -3.06 -0.17 9.13
CA HIS A 201 -2.49 -1.35 9.76
C HIS A 201 -1.40 -0.92 10.75
N LEU A 202 -1.78 -0.81 12.01
CA LEU A 202 -0.96 -0.21 13.06
C LEU A 202 -0.51 -1.22 14.10
N LYS A 203 0.59 -0.88 14.76
CA LYS A 203 0.95 -1.36 16.08
C LYS A 203 0.96 -0.16 17.02
N MET A 204 0.27 -0.27 18.15
CA MET A 204 0.03 0.82 19.07
C MET A 204 0.24 0.38 20.52
N THR A 205 0.61 1.34 21.36
CA THR A 205 0.73 1.14 22.79
C THR A 205 0.03 2.23 23.56
N ARG A 206 -0.46 1.85 24.73
CA ARG A 206 -0.92 2.80 25.73
C ARG A 206 -0.15 2.55 27.02
N ARG A 207 0.59 3.57 27.48
CA ARG A 207 1.24 3.55 28.78
C ARG A 207 0.18 3.53 29.87
N LEU A 208 0.43 2.79 30.95
CA LEU A 208 -0.43 2.83 32.13
C LEU A 208 -0.49 4.29 32.63
N PHE A 209 -1.69 4.77 32.99
CA PHE A 209 -1.99 6.15 33.42
C PHE A 209 -2.09 7.24 32.32
N PHE A 210 -1.89 6.92 31.04
CA PHE A 210 -2.16 7.85 29.94
C PHE A 210 -3.48 7.52 29.22
N THR A 211 -4.19 8.56 28.78
CA THR A 211 -5.48 8.43 28.07
C THR A 211 -5.33 8.26 26.56
N TYR A 212 -4.19 8.64 25.98
CA TYR A 212 -3.94 8.55 24.54
C TYR A 212 -3.16 7.28 24.17
N TRP A 213 -3.42 6.79 22.97
CA TRP A 213 -2.62 5.73 22.36
C TRP A 213 -1.47 6.33 21.55
N GLU A 214 -0.30 5.71 21.61
CA GLU A 214 0.88 6.02 20.82
C GLU A 214 1.00 5.01 19.67
N ILE A 215 1.24 5.48 18.43
CA ILE A 215 1.55 4.60 17.31
C ILE A 215 3.03 4.23 17.38
N GLU A 216 3.32 2.93 17.46
CA GLU A 216 4.69 2.43 17.46
C GLU A 216 5.22 2.13 16.07
N ASP A 217 4.33 1.66 15.19
CA ASP A 217 4.68 1.24 13.84
C ASP A 217 3.44 1.30 12.95
N ILE A 218 3.68 1.55 11.66
CA ILE A 218 2.68 1.41 10.61
C ILE A 218 3.21 0.43 9.56
N LYS A 219 2.42 -0.59 9.26
CA LYS A 219 2.75 -1.50 8.15
C LYS A 219 2.34 -0.89 6.83
N THR A 220 1.10 -0.40 6.75
CA THR A 220 0.55 0.26 5.55
C THR A 220 -0.77 0.96 5.88
N CYS A 221 -1.29 1.71 4.89
CA CYS A 221 -2.59 2.35 4.89
C CYS A 221 -3.36 1.88 3.65
N TYR A 222 -4.64 1.57 3.83
CA TYR A 222 -5.55 1.17 2.77
C TYR A 222 -6.70 2.16 2.63
N LEU A 223 -7.26 2.23 1.43
CA LEU A 223 -8.54 2.90 1.19
C LEU A 223 -9.68 2.12 1.86
N LYS A 224 -10.80 2.80 2.12
CA LYS A 224 -11.99 2.20 2.73
C LYS A 224 -12.50 0.99 1.94
N GLU A 225 -12.42 1.08 0.62
CA GLU A 225 -12.84 0.04 -0.32
C GLU A 225 -12.05 -1.27 -0.15
N ALA A 226 -10.85 -1.22 0.46
CA ALA A 226 -10.07 -2.41 0.75
C ALA A 226 -10.68 -3.27 1.86
N GLN A 227 -11.67 -2.78 2.62
CA GLN A 227 -12.26 -3.52 3.74
C GLN A 227 -12.73 -4.93 3.35
N LYS A 228 -13.26 -5.10 2.13
CA LYS A 228 -13.71 -6.40 1.62
C LYS A 228 -12.59 -7.45 1.47
N TYR A 229 -11.33 -7.03 1.51
CA TYR A 229 -10.14 -7.88 1.36
C TYR A 229 -9.33 -8.03 2.65
N LEU A 230 -9.74 -7.38 3.75
CA LEU A 230 -8.91 -7.25 4.97
C LEU A 230 -9.18 -8.29 6.06
N GLY A 231 -10.20 -9.15 5.92
CA GLY A 231 -10.51 -10.23 6.87
C GLY A 231 -11.20 -9.78 8.15
#